data_AF-K3X001-F1
#
_entry.id   AF-K3X001-F1
#
_cell.length_a   1.000
_cell.length_b   1.000
_cell.length_c   1.000
_cell.angle_alpha   90.00
_cell.angle_beta   90.00
_cell.angle_gamma   90.00
#
_symmetry.space_group_name_H-M   'P 1'
#
loop_
_entity.id
_entity.type
_entity.pdbx_description
1 polymer ?
#
loop_
_entity_poly.entity_id
_entity_poly.type
_entity_poly.pdbx_seq_one_letter_code
_entity_poly.pdbx_strand_id
1 'polypeptide(L)'
;AWYFPSEFPIEFQREAFQRRARAADDASYAIIVAQVVYQQIFDVERFLQSFLNSYGSLRQLNLVDYDLQLVRASEMEKTLFMSCVMELESSLLPVFSPSHGQQPQHQQFMYMALFFSLHLVSGKYDIIRTLRLPRQQQNLRYLSRTLAKKYQHDIDTRIPPPEHTATAWDNTPAMQEQSLKYMHNPQFPVSIYFN
;
A
#
# COMPACT_ATOMS: atom_id res chain seq x y z
N ALA A 1 -32.05 -16.41 -13.09
CA ALA A 1 -30.65 -15.97 -13.21
C ALA A 1 -29.93 -16.29 -11.91
N TRP A 2 -28.72 -16.86 -11.94
CA TRP A 2 -28.02 -17.48 -10.79
C TRP A 2 -26.97 -16.59 -10.13
N TYR A 3 -27.03 -15.28 -10.34
CA TYR A 3 -26.02 -14.34 -9.84
C TYR A 3 -26.70 -13.07 -9.33
N PHE A 4 -26.23 -12.56 -8.20
CA PHE A 4 -26.63 -11.25 -7.70
C PHE A 4 -26.16 -10.15 -8.67
N PRO A 5 -26.94 -9.06 -8.87
CA PRO A 5 -26.48 -7.93 -9.67
C PRO A 5 -25.23 -7.32 -9.01
N SER A 6 -24.20 -7.04 -9.81
CA SER A 6 -23.01 -6.32 -9.33
C SER A 6 -23.43 -4.92 -8.87
N GLU A 7 -22.94 -4.47 -7.70
CA GLU A 7 -23.16 -3.11 -7.19
C GLU A 7 -22.45 -2.03 -8.01
N PHE A 8 -21.64 -2.42 -9.00
CA PHE A 8 -20.93 -1.53 -9.90
C PHE A 8 -21.45 -1.70 -11.33
N PRO A 9 -21.71 -0.59 -12.06
CA PRO A 9 -22.17 -0.66 -13.42
C PRO A 9 -21.08 -1.28 -14.30
N ILE A 10 -21.27 -2.53 -14.71
CA ILE A 10 -20.48 -3.14 -15.78
C ILE A 10 -21.02 -2.54 -17.09
N GLU A 11 -20.39 -1.48 -17.57
CA GLU A 11 -20.67 -0.94 -18.89
C GLU A 11 -19.98 -1.80 -19.94
N PHE A 12 -20.77 -2.62 -20.64
CA PHE A 12 -20.30 -3.32 -21.83
C PHE A 12 -20.19 -2.32 -22.97
N GLN A 13 -19.01 -1.73 -23.16
CA GLN A 13 -18.71 -0.99 -24.38
C GLN A 13 -18.60 -1.98 -25.54
N ARG A 14 -19.64 -2.03 -26.37
CA ARG A 14 -19.60 -2.72 -27.65
C ARG A 14 -18.69 -1.94 -28.58
N GLU A 15 -17.38 -2.16 -28.50
CA GLU A 15 -16.46 -1.65 -29.51
C GLU A 15 -16.84 -2.24 -30.87
N ALA A 16 -17.43 -1.39 -31.73
CA ALA A 16 -17.56 -1.70 -33.14
C ALA A 16 -16.16 -1.63 -33.76
N PHE A 17 -15.37 -2.69 -33.60
CA PHE A 17 -14.19 -2.89 -34.44
C PHE A 17 -14.68 -2.97 -35.89
N GLN A 18 -14.62 -1.84 -36.61
CA GLN A 18 -14.58 -1.84 -38.06
C GLN A 18 -13.23 -2.42 -38.50
N ARG A 19 -12.95 -3.69 -38.18
CA ARG A 19 -12.01 -4.46 -38.98
C ARG A 19 -12.70 -4.64 -40.32
N ARG A 20 -12.17 -3.99 -41.35
CA ARG A 20 -12.47 -4.32 -42.76
C ARG A 20 -12.31 -5.84 -42.90
N ALA A 21 -13.43 -6.54 -42.87
CA ALA A 21 -13.50 -7.95 -43.23
C ALA A 21 -13.08 -8.03 -44.70
N ARG A 22 -11.92 -8.63 -44.96
CA ARG A 22 -11.67 -9.27 -46.25
C ARG A 22 -11.81 -10.76 -46.05
N ALA A 23 -12.73 -11.30 -46.85
CA ALA A 23 -13.04 -12.69 -47.13
C ALA A 23 -13.78 -13.45 -46.01
N ALA A 24 -15.07 -13.58 -46.26
CA ALA A 24 -15.93 -14.67 -45.82
C ALA A 24 -15.23 -16.03 -45.93
N ASP A 25 -15.11 -16.73 -44.81
CA ASP A 25 -15.92 -17.92 -44.54
C ASP A 25 -15.77 -18.30 -43.06
N ASP A 26 -16.82 -18.92 -42.53
CA ASP A 26 -16.99 -19.45 -41.18
C ASP A 26 -17.24 -18.47 -40.01
N ALA A 27 -18.45 -18.61 -39.46
CA ALA A 27 -18.95 -18.13 -38.17
C ALA A 27 -18.46 -16.73 -37.73
N SER A 28 -19.29 -15.72 -37.96
CA SER A 28 -19.14 -14.39 -37.37
C SER A 28 -19.30 -14.46 -35.84
N TYR A 29 -18.25 -14.87 -35.14
CA TYR A 29 -18.16 -14.72 -33.69
C TYR A 29 -18.16 -13.22 -33.39
N ALA A 30 -19.25 -12.71 -32.83
CA ALA A 30 -19.27 -11.38 -32.27
C ALA A 30 -18.27 -11.36 -31.10
N ILE A 31 -17.13 -10.71 -31.28
CA ILE A 31 -16.18 -10.48 -30.20
C ILE A 31 -16.79 -9.44 -29.27
N ILE A 32 -17.23 -9.89 -28.09
CA ILE A 32 -17.68 -8.99 -27.02
C ILE A 32 -16.44 -8.68 -26.18
N VAL A 33 -16.00 -7.41 -26.23
CA VAL A 33 -14.97 -6.90 -25.33
C VAL A 33 -15.67 -6.40 -24.06
N ALA A 34 -15.36 -6.99 -22.92
CA ALA A 34 -15.85 -6.54 -21.62
C ALA A 34 -14.71 -5.85 -20.88
N GLN A 35 -14.95 -4.62 -20.41
CA GLN A 35 -14.07 -3.95 -19.48
C GLN A 35 -14.48 -4.35 -18.06
N VAL A 36 -13.52 -4.83 -17.27
CA VAL A 36 -13.76 -5.24 -15.89
C VAL A 36 -12.85 -4.43 -14.99
N VAL A 37 -13.45 -3.76 -14.00
CA VAL A 37 -12.72 -3.08 -12.93
C VAL A 37 -12.78 -3.97 -11.70
N TYR A 38 -11.61 -4.38 -11.22
CA TYR A 38 -11.47 -5.10 -9.95
C TYR A 38 -10.95 -4.15 -8.89
N GLN A 39 -11.67 -4.04 -7.78
CA GLN A 39 -11.25 -3.25 -6.63
C GLN A 39 -11.24 -4.12 -5.39
N GLN A 40 -10.12 -4.07 -4.66
CA GLN A 40 -9.98 -4.70 -3.36
C GLN A 40 -9.50 -3.67 -2.35
N ILE A 41 -10.18 -3.62 -1.20
CA ILE A 41 -9.90 -2.66 -0.14
C ILE A 41 -9.30 -3.40 1.05
N PHE A 42 -8.19 -2.89 1.55
CA PHE A 42 -7.56 -3.37 2.77
C PHE A 42 -7.77 -2.34 3.88
N ASP A 43 -8.63 -2.69 4.84
CA ASP A 43 -8.91 -1.86 6.01
C ASP A 43 -7.77 -1.98 7.02
N VAL A 44 -6.89 -0.98 7.03
CA VAL A 44 -5.69 -0.95 7.84
C VAL A 44 -6.04 -0.90 9.33
N GLU A 45 -7.00 -0.07 9.73
CA GLU A 45 -7.36 0.11 11.15
C GLU A 45 -7.95 -1.17 11.73
N ARG A 46 -8.85 -1.82 10.98
CA ARG A 46 -9.41 -3.11 11.38
C ARG A 46 -8.33 -4.19 11.48
N PHE A 47 -7.38 -4.20 10.55
CA PHE A 47 -6.22 -5.10 10.61
C PHE A 47 -5.37 -4.86 11.86
N LEU A 48 -4.99 -3.61 12.13
CA LEU A 48 -4.16 -3.26 13.29
C LEU A 48 -4.89 -3.57 14.60
N GLN A 49 -6.18 -3.27 14.70
CA GLN A 49 -6.98 -3.60 15.88
C GLN A 49 -7.08 -5.12 16.09
N SER A 50 -7.31 -5.89 15.02
CA SER A 50 -7.33 -7.36 15.06
C SER A 50 -5.98 -7.91 15.53
N PHE A 51 -4.87 -7.34 15.02
CA PHE A 51 -3.52 -7.68 15.46
C PHE A 51 -3.32 -7.42 16.95
N LEU A 52 -3.62 -6.21 17.45
CA LEU A 52 -3.47 -5.87 18.87
C LEU A 52 -4.32 -6.78 19.77
N ASN A 53 -5.54 -7.11 19.33
CA ASN A 53 -6.45 -8.00 20.06
C ASN A 53 -5.97 -9.47 20.10
N SER A 54 -5.16 -9.87 19.12
CA SER A 54 -4.66 -11.25 19.04
C SER A 54 -3.60 -11.58 20.09
N TYR A 55 -2.89 -10.57 20.61
CA TYR A 55 -1.82 -10.78 21.60
C TYR A 55 -2.20 -10.20 22.96
N GLY A 56 -2.26 -11.07 23.99
CA GLY A 56 -2.69 -10.68 25.33
C GLY A 56 -1.94 -9.48 25.92
N SER A 57 -0.64 -9.35 25.66
CA SER A 57 0.20 -8.24 26.11
C SER A 57 -0.07 -6.90 25.40
N LEU A 58 -0.73 -6.92 24.23
CA LEU A 58 -1.02 -5.73 23.42
C LEU A 58 -2.47 -5.28 23.54
N ARG A 59 -3.37 -6.12 24.07
CA ARG A 59 -4.81 -5.82 24.24
C ARG A 59 -5.10 -4.57 25.06
N GLN A 60 -4.19 -4.19 25.96
CA GLN A 60 -4.33 -3.01 26.80
C GLN A 60 -3.82 -1.74 26.12
N LEU A 61 -3.35 -1.84 24.88
CA LEU A 61 -2.82 -0.70 24.14
C LEU A 61 -3.85 -0.21 23.13
N ASN A 62 -4.02 1.10 23.06
CA ASN A 62 -4.86 1.78 22.09
C ASN A 62 -4.00 2.30 20.94
N LEU A 63 -4.48 2.17 19.71
CA LEU A 63 -3.85 2.80 18.55
C LEU A 63 -4.12 4.30 18.56
N VAL A 64 -3.06 5.10 18.53
CA VAL A 64 -3.13 6.57 18.49
C VAL A 64 -2.94 7.08 17.07
N ASP A 65 -1.88 6.63 16.42
CA ASP A 65 -1.53 6.98 15.05
C ASP A 65 -0.78 5.83 14.39
N TYR A 66 -0.72 5.81 13.06
CA TYR A 66 0.06 4.85 12.30
C TYR A 66 0.56 5.46 10.99
N ASP A 67 1.72 4.97 10.53
CA ASP A 67 2.24 5.27 9.21
C ASP A 67 2.53 3.96 8.47
N LEU A 68 1.87 3.81 7.33
CA LEU A 68 1.96 2.63 6.45
C LEU A 68 2.81 2.95 5.22
N GLN A 69 3.72 2.04 4.88
CA GLN A 69 4.58 2.15 3.70
C GLN A 69 4.45 0.89 2.86
N LEU A 70 4.23 1.07 1.56
CA LEU A 70 4.47 0.03 0.57
C LEU A 70 5.98 -0.14 0.42
N VAL A 71 6.47 -1.34 0.70
CA VAL A 71 7.90 -1.67 0.64
C VAL A 71 8.24 -2.23 -0.73
N ARG A 72 7.43 -3.18 -1.20
CA ARG A 72 7.60 -3.79 -2.52
C ARG A 72 6.32 -4.47 -3.00
N ALA A 73 6.05 -4.38 -4.30
CA ALA A 73 5.08 -5.25 -4.96
C ALA A 73 5.82 -6.38 -5.70
N SER A 74 5.33 -7.62 -5.56
CA SER A 74 5.80 -8.77 -6.33
C SER A 74 4.68 -9.27 -7.22
N GLU A 75 4.87 -9.14 -8.53
CA GLU A 75 3.92 -9.66 -9.51
C GLU A 75 3.94 -11.19 -9.57
N MET A 76 5.11 -11.79 -9.41
CA MET A 76 5.30 -13.25 -9.41
C MET A 76 4.55 -13.89 -8.24
N GLU A 77 4.71 -13.33 -7.04
CA GLU A 77 4.07 -13.84 -5.81
C GLU A 77 2.65 -13.29 -5.59
N LYS A 78 2.17 -12.41 -6.50
CA LYS A 78 0.91 -11.66 -6.36
C LYS A 78 0.73 -11.08 -4.95
N THR A 79 1.80 -10.46 -4.42
CA THR A 79 1.89 -10.07 -3.02
C THR A 79 2.48 -8.67 -2.87
N LEU A 80 1.92 -7.89 -1.95
CA LEU A 80 2.50 -6.62 -1.48
C LEU A 80 3.23 -6.85 -0.16
N PHE A 81 4.47 -6.42 -0.08
CA PHE A 81 5.24 -6.32 1.17
C PHE A 81 5.07 -4.91 1.73
N MET A 82 4.66 -4.85 2.99
CA MET A 82 4.26 -3.62 3.66
C MET A 82 5.00 -3.48 4.99
N SER A 83 5.23 -2.25 5.42
CA SER A 83 5.64 -1.94 6.79
C SER A 83 4.72 -0.92 7.40
N CYS A 84 4.30 -1.13 8.64
CA CYS A 84 3.47 -0.20 9.40
C CYS A 84 4.16 0.12 10.72
N VAL A 85 4.31 1.39 11.05
CA VAL A 85 4.71 1.83 12.40
C VAL A 85 3.49 2.38 13.10
N MET A 86 3.23 1.90 14.31
CA MET A 86 2.13 2.32 15.16
C MET A 86 2.66 3.11 16.34
N GLU A 87 1.95 4.17 16.69
CA GLU A 87 2.00 4.81 17.98
C GLU A 87 0.86 4.26 18.85
N LEU A 88 1.22 3.73 20.01
CA LEU A 88 0.30 3.08 20.92
C LEU A 88 0.32 3.78 22.27
N GLU A 89 -0.86 3.98 22.85
CA GLU A 89 -1.03 4.49 24.20
C GLU A 89 -1.52 3.38 25.14
N SER A 90 -0.94 3.30 26.33
CA SER A 90 -1.44 2.39 27.36
C SER A 90 -2.81 2.84 27.87
N SER A 91 -3.83 1.99 27.73
CA SER A 91 -5.18 2.22 28.28
C SER A 91 -5.27 2.07 29.80
N LEU A 92 -4.17 1.71 30.46
CA LEU A 92 -4.11 1.68 31.92
C LEU A 92 -4.44 3.07 32.44
N LEU A 93 -5.65 3.21 32.98
CA LEU A 93 -6.12 4.39 33.71
C LEU A 93 -4.97 4.88 34.59
N PRO A 94 -4.72 6.20 34.67
CA PRO A 94 -3.73 6.72 35.60
C PRO A 94 -4.05 6.13 36.96
N VAL A 95 -3.10 5.41 37.54
CA VAL A 95 -3.23 4.95 38.92
C VAL A 95 -3.30 6.24 39.72
N PHE A 96 -4.52 6.64 40.09
CA PHE A 96 -4.78 7.71 41.03
C PHE A 96 -4.23 7.24 42.37
N SER A 97 -2.93 7.40 42.57
CA SER A 97 -2.32 7.32 43.89
C SER A 97 -2.85 8.52 44.68
N PRO A 98 -3.67 8.31 45.72
CA PRO A 98 -4.22 9.41 46.51
C PRO A 98 -3.16 9.83 47.53
N SER A 99 -2.10 10.50 47.07
CA SER A 99 -1.10 11.07 47.99
C SER A 99 -0.29 12.16 47.29
N HIS A 100 -0.66 13.39 47.62
CA HIS A 100 0.16 14.61 47.56
C HIS A 100 0.74 15.05 46.20
N GLY A 101 -0.01 15.93 45.52
CA GLY A 101 0.54 17.15 44.93
C GLY A 101 1.62 17.05 43.84
N GLN A 102 1.63 16.00 43.01
CA GLN A 102 2.62 15.86 41.94
C GLN A 102 1.98 15.79 40.55
N GLN A 103 2.74 16.35 39.60
CA GLN A 103 2.49 16.66 38.18
C GLN A 103 1.67 15.64 37.38
N PRO A 104 1.01 16.04 36.27
CA PRO A 104 0.28 15.12 35.41
C PRO A 104 1.19 13.95 34.97
N GLN A 105 0.78 12.73 35.30
CA GLN A 105 1.50 11.50 34.96
C GLN A 105 1.65 11.42 33.43
N HIS A 106 2.90 11.36 32.95
CA HIS A 106 3.25 11.27 31.53
C HIS A 106 2.47 10.15 30.82
N GLN A 107 1.73 10.49 29.76
CA GLN A 107 1.16 9.50 28.82
C GLN A 107 2.27 8.57 28.34
N GLN A 108 2.11 7.28 28.60
CA GLN A 108 3.10 6.28 28.24
C GLN A 108 2.85 5.78 26.81
N PHE A 109 3.48 6.46 25.86
CA PHE A 109 3.50 6.00 24.47
C PHE A 109 4.48 4.83 24.27
N MET A 110 4.13 3.95 23.35
CA MET A 110 4.94 2.85 22.84
C MET A 110 4.87 2.82 21.33
N TYR A 111 6.01 2.71 20.68
CA TYR A 111 6.08 2.57 19.23
C TYR A 111 6.37 1.11 18.86
N MET A 112 5.68 0.62 17.85
CA MET A 112 5.85 -0.75 17.34
C MET A 112 5.79 -0.76 15.83
N ALA A 113 6.69 -1.53 15.20
CA ALA A 113 6.68 -1.75 13.76
C ALA A 113 6.17 -3.16 13.44
N LEU A 114 5.37 -3.26 12.40
CA LEU A 114 4.89 -4.48 11.78
C LEU A 114 5.42 -4.56 10.36
N PHE A 115 5.99 -5.70 10.00
CA PHE A 115 6.31 -6.06 8.63
C PHE A 115 5.39 -7.21 8.24
N PHE A 116 4.68 -7.06 7.14
CA PHE A 116 3.69 -8.04 6.72
C PHE A 116 3.57 -8.10 5.21
N SER A 117 3.08 -9.23 4.71
CA SER A 117 2.69 -9.42 3.32
C SER A 117 1.18 -9.39 3.18
N LEU A 118 0.68 -8.85 2.08
CA LEU A 118 -0.72 -8.86 1.67
C LEU A 118 -0.84 -9.56 0.32
N HIS A 119 -1.49 -10.72 0.32
CA HIS A 119 -1.74 -11.48 -0.89
C HIS A 119 -2.90 -10.86 -1.68
N LEU A 120 -2.62 -10.41 -2.90
CA LEU A 120 -3.52 -9.59 -3.71
C LEU A 120 -4.76 -10.35 -4.18
N VAL A 121 -4.69 -11.67 -4.37
CA VAL A 121 -5.83 -12.45 -4.89
C VAL A 121 -6.79 -12.85 -3.78
N SER A 122 -6.27 -13.21 -2.60
CA SER A 122 -7.10 -13.71 -1.50
C SER A 122 -7.41 -12.67 -0.44
N GLY A 123 -6.73 -11.52 -0.46
CA GLY A 123 -6.81 -10.51 0.60
C GLY A 123 -6.30 -10.98 1.95
N LYS A 124 -5.60 -12.12 1.99
CA LYS A 124 -5.00 -12.64 3.23
C LYS A 124 -3.71 -11.89 3.50
N TYR A 125 -3.40 -11.72 4.77
CA TYR A 125 -2.15 -11.12 5.22
C TYR A 125 -1.39 -12.07 6.12
N ASP A 126 -0.06 -11.96 6.10
CA ASP A 126 0.83 -12.70 6.99
C ASP A 126 1.77 -11.73 7.68
N ILE A 127 1.85 -11.82 9.01
CA ILE A 127 2.80 -11.02 9.80
C ILE A 127 4.17 -11.69 9.72
N ILE A 128 5.13 -11.00 9.12
CA ILE A 128 6.49 -11.51 8.92
C ILE A 128 7.34 -11.23 10.16
N ARG A 129 7.24 -10.02 10.72
CA ARG A 129 8.00 -9.62 11.90
C ARG A 129 7.34 -8.45 12.62
N THR A 130 7.52 -8.41 13.93
CA THR A 130 7.09 -7.31 14.79
C THR A 130 8.29 -6.81 15.60
N LEU A 131 8.41 -5.50 15.79
CA LEU A 131 9.51 -4.89 16.54
C LEU A 131 8.97 -3.83 17.50
N ARG A 132 9.40 -3.89 18.76
CA ARG A 132 9.25 -2.76 19.69
C ARG A 132 10.34 -1.73 19.41
N LEU A 133 9.95 -0.49 19.19
CA LEU A 133 10.87 0.60 18.90
C LEU A 133 11.23 1.36 20.19
N PRO A 134 12.45 1.92 20.28
CA PRO A 134 12.85 2.73 21.42
C PRO A 134 11.97 3.98 21.52
N ARG A 135 11.68 4.40 22.76
CA ARG A 135 11.02 5.68 23.08
C ARG A 135 11.98 6.83 22.79
N GLN A 136 12.18 7.15 21.53
CA GLN A 136 12.84 8.39 21.13
C GLN A 136 11.77 9.30 20.50
N GLN A 137 11.88 10.61 20.71
CA GLN A 137 11.01 11.64 20.13
C GLN A 137 11.22 11.77 18.61
N GLN A 138 11.20 10.66 17.88
CA GLN A 138 11.34 10.65 16.44
C GLN A 138 9.96 10.69 15.81
N ASN A 139 9.83 11.50 14.76
CA ASN A 139 8.61 11.58 13.96
C ASN A 139 8.24 10.18 13.42
N LEU A 140 6.98 9.77 13.59
CA LEU A 140 6.45 8.47 13.15
C LEU A 140 6.78 8.19 11.67
N ARG A 141 6.63 9.20 10.80
CA ARG A 141 6.92 9.10 9.36
C ARG A 141 8.40 8.87 9.09
N TYR A 142 9.28 9.48 9.87
CA TYR A 142 10.73 9.26 9.74
C TYR A 142 11.11 7.83 10.11
N LEU A 143 10.59 7.33 11.24
CA LEU A 143 10.80 5.94 11.67
C LEU A 143 10.30 4.96 10.63
N SER A 144 9.07 5.17 10.15
CA SER A 144 8.43 4.32 9.15
C SER A 144 9.22 4.26 7.84
N ARG A 145 9.60 5.41 7.27
CA ARG A 145 10.44 5.44 6.06
C ARG A 145 11.79 4.77 6.24
N THR A 146 12.41 4.93 7.41
CA THR A 146 13.71 4.32 7.70
C THR A 146 13.60 2.80 7.80
N LEU A 147 12.58 2.30 8.47
CA LEU A 147 12.32 0.86 8.59
C LEU A 147 11.89 0.25 7.25
N ALA A 148 11.05 0.95 6.48
CA ALA A 148 10.65 0.54 5.15
C ALA A 148 11.86 0.37 4.23
N LYS A 149 12.80 1.33 4.22
CA LYS A 149 14.04 1.23 3.43
C LYS A 149 14.91 0.04 3.84
N LYS A 150 15.07 -0.20 5.14
CA LYS A 150 15.83 -1.36 5.64
C LYS A 150 15.17 -2.67 5.24
N TYR A 151 13.85 -2.74 5.39
CA TYR A 151 13.09 -3.92 5.01
C TYR A 151 13.06 -4.14 3.50
N GLN A 152 13.02 -3.07 2.70
CA GLN A 152 13.16 -3.14 1.24
C GLN A 152 14.49 -3.76 0.85
N HIS A 153 15.58 -3.31 1.46
CA HIS A 153 16.90 -3.90 1.24
C HIS A 153 16.92 -5.40 1.56
N ASP A 154 16.34 -5.81 2.70
CA ASP A 154 16.24 -7.22 3.07
C ASP A 154 15.41 -8.04 2.05
N ILE A 155 14.31 -7.48 1.55
CA ILE A 155 13.46 -8.12 0.54
C ILE A 155 14.16 -8.20 -0.82
N ASP A 156 14.89 -7.16 -1.21
CA ASP A 156 15.65 -7.10 -2.47
C ASP A 156 16.74 -8.15 -2.56
N THR A 157 17.29 -8.59 -1.43
CA THR A 157 18.24 -9.72 -1.41
C THR A 157 17.58 -11.10 -1.57
N ARG A 158 16.25 -11.20 -1.43
CA ARG A 158 15.53 -12.49 -1.39
C ARG A 158 14.56 -12.68 -2.54
N ILE A 159 14.02 -11.60 -3.09
CA ILE A 159 12.98 -11.64 -4.11
C ILE A 159 13.55 -11.08 -5.42
N PRO A 160 13.40 -11.81 -6.55
CA PRO A 160 13.86 -11.37 -7.86
C PRO A 160 13.28 -10.01 -8.26
N PRO A 161 14.08 -9.10 -8.84
CA PRO A 161 13.64 -7.75 -9.20
C PRO A 161 12.38 -7.78 -10.07
N PRO A 162 11.54 -6.74 -10.03
CA PRO A 162 10.34 -6.67 -10.87
C PRO A 162 10.71 -6.82 -12.35
N GLU A 163 9.94 -7.61 -13.10
CA GLU A 163 10.15 -7.81 -14.54
C GLU A 163 9.91 -6.52 -15.34
N HIS A 164 9.09 -5.62 -14.79
CA HIS A 164 8.74 -4.35 -15.40
C HIS A 164 8.95 -3.19 -14.42
N THR A 165 9.69 -2.19 -14.87
CA THR A 165 9.79 -0.90 -14.17
C THR A 165 8.60 -0.03 -14.54
N ALA A 166 7.79 0.33 -13.54
CA ALA A 166 6.75 1.34 -13.73
C ALA A 166 7.39 2.66 -14.17
N THR A 167 6.94 3.20 -15.30
CA THR A 167 7.42 4.50 -15.78
C THR A 167 6.51 5.58 -15.23
N ALA A 168 7.06 6.46 -14.39
CA ALA A 168 6.37 7.65 -13.91
C ALA A 168 6.80 8.85 -14.78
N TRP A 169 5.81 9.57 -15.31
CA TRP A 169 6.02 10.82 -16.03
C TRP A 169 5.65 11.94 -15.09
N ASP A 170 6.60 12.83 -14.82
CA ASP A 170 6.40 13.97 -13.92
C ASP A 170 6.83 15.27 -14.61
N ASN A 171 6.00 16.30 -14.46
CA ASN A 171 6.29 17.67 -14.86
C ASN A 171 6.10 18.64 -13.69
N THR A 172 6.57 18.25 -12.50
CA THR A 172 6.68 19.13 -11.32
C THR A 172 7.27 20.52 -11.64
N PRO A 173 8.27 20.67 -12.54
CA PRO A 173 8.73 22.00 -12.95
C PRO A 173 7.61 22.92 -13.47
N ALA A 174 6.61 22.40 -14.20
CA ALA A 174 5.51 23.22 -14.69
C ALA A 174 4.64 23.80 -13.55
N MET A 175 4.57 23.11 -12.41
CA MET A 175 3.92 23.65 -11.20
C MET A 175 4.73 24.77 -10.54
N GLN A 176 6.00 24.92 -10.89
CA GLN A 176 6.90 26.00 -10.49
C GLN A 176 7.09 27.04 -11.61
N GLU A 177 6.22 27.04 -12.62
CA GLU A 177 6.32 27.88 -13.83
C GLU A 177 7.61 27.67 -14.64
N GLN A 178 8.26 26.51 -14.47
CA GLN A 178 9.45 26.11 -15.21
C GLN A 178 9.09 25.04 -16.24
N SER A 179 9.61 25.13 -17.47
CA SER A 179 9.39 24.09 -18.47
C SER A 179 10.33 22.91 -18.24
N LEU A 180 9.84 21.70 -18.52
CA LEU A 180 10.69 20.51 -18.61
C LEU A 180 11.73 20.76 -19.71
N LYS A 181 13.04 20.59 -19.43
CA LYS A 181 14.09 20.92 -20.41
C LYS A 181 14.22 19.88 -21.52
N TYR A 182 14.03 18.62 -21.17
CA TYR A 182 14.08 17.51 -22.12
C TYR A 182 13.29 16.32 -21.58
N MET A 183 12.86 15.46 -22.50
CA MET A 183 12.17 14.21 -22.22
C MET A 183 12.97 13.09 -22.87
N HIS A 184 13.39 12.12 -22.07
CA HIS A 184 14.17 10.98 -22.53
C HIS A 184 13.27 9.74 -22.61
N ASN A 185 13.31 9.05 -23.74
CA ASN A 185 12.67 7.76 -23.90
C ASN A 185 13.71 6.64 -23.65
N PRO A 186 13.60 5.84 -22.57
CA PRO A 186 14.56 4.78 -22.29
C PRO A 186 14.39 3.55 -23.21
N GLN A 187 13.22 3.39 -23.85
CA GLN A 187 12.93 2.28 -24.76
C GLN A 187 13.43 2.57 -26.19
N PHE A 188 13.42 3.84 -26.59
CA PHE A 188 14.00 4.33 -27.84
C PHE A 188 14.92 5.48 -27.48
N PRO A 189 16.27 5.35 -27.56
CA PRO A 189 17.23 6.30 -27.01
C PRO A 189 17.24 7.63 -27.78
N VAL A 190 16.13 8.35 -27.67
CA VAL A 190 15.80 9.60 -28.32
C VAL A 190 15.42 10.54 -27.20
N SER A 191 16.08 11.69 -27.18
CA SER A 191 15.79 12.78 -26.26
C SER A 191 15.13 13.90 -27.04
N ILE A 192 13.96 14.33 -26.59
CA ILE A 192 13.25 15.49 -27.11
C ILE A 192 13.64 16.68 -26.22
N TYR A 193 14.15 17.75 -26.82
CA TYR A 193 14.49 18.99 -26.11
C TYR A 193 13.34 20.00 -26.31
N PHE A 194 12.92 20.64 -25.22
CA PHE A 194 11.88 21.68 -25.27
C PHE A 194 12.55 23.04 -25.19
N ASN A 195 12.18 23.94 -26.10
CA ASN A 195 12.67 25.32 -26.15
C ASN A 195 11.83 26.24 -25.27
#